data_AF-A0A957SI47-F1
#
_entry.id   AF-A0A957SI47-F1
#
_cell.length_a   1.000
_cell.length_b   1.000
_cell.length_c   1.000
_cell.angle_alpha   90.00
_cell.angle_beta   90.00
_cell.angle_gamma   90.00
#
_symmetry.space_group_name_H-M   'P 1'
#
loop_
_entity.id
_entity.type
_entity.pdbx_description
1 polymer ?
#
loop_
_entity_poly.entity_id
_entity_poly.type
_entity_poly.pdbx_seq_one_letter_code
_entity_poly.pdbx_strand_id
1 'polypeptide(L)'
;IAHPQQQPWIDGDGDGVGTDDASQTVAAQRGFTFAGTFPDEIWPPFIAEVQPIEPDEQGRGVLRAQVRDDVNVDSVWAVIYPPSYSAPAESEELVQEALPTAVLLDQGNDWYGARFDGFSEKGIYRVVFYADDNQGAHARPVSMNVQLGSNDVYLPLIRR
;
A
#
# COMPACT_ATOMS: atom_id res chain seq x y z
N ILE A 1 3.04 36.28 15.24
CA ILE A 1 1.92 37.01 15.87
C ILE A 1 0.73 36.06 15.84
N ALA A 2 0.39 35.44 16.98
CA ALA A 2 -0.77 34.55 17.09
C ALA A 2 -2.03 35.40 17.18
N HIS A 3 -3.08 35.04 16.42
CA HIS A 3 -4.33 35.79 16.40
C HIS A 3 -5.12 35.55 17.71
N PRO A 4 -5.64 36.60 18.38
CA PRO A 4 -6.26 36.52 19.72
C PRO A 4 -7.61 35.79 19.80
N GLN A 5 -7.96 35.00 18.79
CA GLN A 5 -9.25 34.30 18.67
C GLN A 5 -9.13 32.82 18.30
N GLN A 6 -7.91 32.28 18.19
CA GLN A 6 -7.74 30.83 18.12
C GLN A 6 -7.72 30.29 19.55
N GLN A 7 -8.84 29.74 20.02
CA GLN A 7 -8.85 28.85 21.18
C GLN A 7 -8.54 27.44 20.65
N PRO A 8 -7.36 26.87 20.90
CA PRO A 8 -7.11 25.48 20.60
C PRO A 8 -8.09 24.64 21.43
N TRP A 9 -8.74 23.65 20.82
CA TRP A 9 -9.53 22.64 21.53
C TRP A 9 -8.72 21.36 21.73
N ILE A 10 -7.40 21.49 21.62
CA ILE A 10 -6.48 20.37 21.78
C ILE A 10 -6.11 20.29 23.25
N ASP A 11 -6.47 19.17 23.86
CA ASP A 11 -5.93 18.74 25.14
C ASP A 11 -4.44 18.45 24.96
N GLY A 12 -3.61 19.41 25.36
CA GLY A 12 -2.18 19.41 25.06
C GLY A 12 -1.39 18.51 26.00
N ASP A 13 -1.84 18.42 27.26
CA ASP A 13 -1.18 17.73 28.36
C ASP A 13 -1.92 16.47 28.85
N GLY A 14 -3.09 16.18 28.29
CA GLY A 14 -3.83 14.93 28.49
C GLY A 14 -4.72 14.91 29.73
N ASP A 15 -5.14 16.09 30.21
CA ASP A 15 -5.95 16.25 31.44
C ASP A 15 -7.46 16.31 31.17
N GLY A 16 -7.88 16.28 29.90
CA GLY A 16 -9.26 16.38 29.46
C GLY A 16 -9.78 17.81 29.28
N VAL A 17 -8.95 18.84 29.44
CA VAL A 17 -9.32 20.26 29.39
C VAL A 17 -8.45 21.03 28.37
N GLY A 18 -8.80 20.94 27.08
CA GLY A 18 -8.00 21.58 26.01
C GLY A 18 -7.98 23.12 25.97
N THR A 19 -8.66 23.81 26.88
CA THR A 19 -8.72 25.30 26.89
C THR A 19 -7.84 25.95 27.96
N ASP A 20 -7.20 25.17 28.82
CA ASP A 20 -6.41 25.70 29.93
C ASP A 20 -5.03 26.22 29.46
N ASP A 21 -4.32 26.93 30.34
CA ASP A 21 -3.03 27.53 30.02
C ASP A 21 -1.93 26.48 29.83
N ALA A 22 -2.03 25.30 30.48
CA ALA A 22 -1.07 24.22 30.32
C ALA A 22 -1.20 23.57 28.94
N SER A 23 -2.42 23.24 28.50
CA SER A 23 -2.70 22.75 27.14
C SER A 23 -2.24 23.74 26.06
N GLN A 24 -2.52 25.03 26.23
CA GLN A 24 -2.06 26.06 25.31
C GLN A 24 -0.52 26.15 25.24
N THR A 25 0.17 26.00 26.38
CA THR A 25 1.63 26.02 26.44
C THR A 25 2.24 24.85 25.70
N VAL A 26 1.71 23.63 25.90
CA VAL A 26 2.19 22.43 25.21
C VAL A 26 1.87 22.50 23.71
N ALA A 27 0.67 22.98 23.34
CA ALA A 27 0.30 23.17 21.94
C ALA A 27 1.17 24.22 21.23
N ALA A 28 1.51 25.33 21.90
CA ALA A 28 2.37 26.37 21.34
C ALA A 28 3.81 25.91 21.10
N GLN A 29 4.27 24.87 21.81
CA GLN A 29 5.55 24.24 21.58
C GLN A 29 5.52 23.24 20.41
N ARG A 30 4.34 22.79 19.96
CA ARG A 30 4.22 21.89 18.81
C ARG A 30 4.11 22.69 17.52
N GLY A 31 5.03 22.48 16.59
CA GLY A 31 4.93 23.07 15.27
C GLY A 31 6.22 22.94 14.47
N PHE A 32 6.15 23.25 13.18
CA PHE A 32 7.27 23.15 12.24
C PHE A 32 8.49 24.02 12.61
N THR A 33 8.34 24.95 13.56
CA THR A 33 9.43 25.78 14.11
C THR A 33 10.21 25.13 15.26
N PHE A 34 9.71 24.05 15.86
CA PHE A 34 10.34 23.38 17.00
C PHE A 34 10.71 21.95 16.60
N ALA A 35 12.00 21.70 16.36
CA ALA A 35 12.48 20.37 15.99
C ALA A 35 12.30 19.37 17.16
N GLY A 36 11.82 18.16 16.88
CA GLY A 36 11.65 17.09 17.87
C GLY A 36 10.36 17.18 18.72
N THR A 37 9.39 18.03 18.34
CA THR A 37 8.09 18.14 19.03
C THR A 37 6.99 17.30 18.39
N PHE A 38 7.28 16.65 17.27
CA PHE A 38 6.46 15.57 16.74
C PHE A 38 6.92 14.25 17.42
N PRO A 39 6.02 13.31 17.68
CA PRO A 39 6.41 11.96 18.09
C PRO A 39 7.38 11.36 17.05
N ASP A 40 8.21 10.41 17.46
CA ASP A 40 9.02 9.62 16.53
C ASP A 40 8.09 9.08 15.44
N GLU A 41 8.25 9.61 14.24
CA GLU A 41 7.33 9.36 13.14
C GLU A 41 7.59 7.95 12.64
N ILE A 42 6.61 7.07 12.83
CA ILE A 42 6.61 5.75 12.19
C ILE A 42 6.28 5.99 10.73
N TRP A 43 7.28 5.82 9.86
CA TRP A 43 7.09 5.99 8.43
C TRP A 43 6.58 4.68 7.84
N PRO A 44 5.39 4.65 7.23
CA PRO A 44 4.90 3.44 6.61
C PRO A 44 5.77 3.05 5.41
N PRO A 45 5.87 1.75 5.12
CA PRO A 45 6.63 1.27 3.99
C PRO A 45 6.03 1.78 2.69
N PHE A 46 6.87 1.94 1.67
CA PHE A 46 6.51 2.50 0.38
C PHE A 46 6.83 1.53 -0.77
N ILE A 47 5.79 1.11 -1.49
CA ILE A 47 5.93 0.32 -2.72
C ILE A 47 6.30 1.28 -3.86
N ALA A 48 7.59 1.33 -4.18
CA ALA A 48 8.14 2.27 -5.15
C ALA A 48 7.88 1.87 -6.60
N GLU A 49 7.97 0.57 -6.89
CA GLU A 49 7.85 0.04 -8.24
C GLU A 49 7.26 -1.37 -8.21
N VAL A 50 6.49 -1.72 -9.23
CA VAL A 50 6.03 -3.09 -9.49
C VAL A 50 6.37 -3.43 -10.93
N GLN A 51 7.01 -4.57 -11.16
CA GLN A 51 7.37 -4.99 -12.51
C GLN A 51 6.14 -5.48 -13.28
N PRO A 52 6.08 -5.26 -14.61
CA PRO A 52 5.09 -5.87 -15.48
C PRO A 52 5.04 -7.39 -15.29
N ILE A 53 3.83 -7.93 -15.15
CA ILE A 53 3.60 -9.36 -15.05
C ILE A 53 3.18 -9.85 -16.44
N GLU A 54 3.97 -10.76 -17.00
CA GLU A 54 3.70 -11.42 -18.29
C GLU A 54 3.56 -12.92 -18.02
N PRO A 55 2.35 -13.44 -17.75
CA PRO A 55 2.16 -14.86 -17.56
C PRO A 55 2.42 -15.62 -18.86
N ASP A 56 3.03 -16.79 -18.77
CA ASP A 56 3.25 -17.67 -19.91
C ASP A 56 1.95 -18.36 -20.38
N GLU A 57 2.02 -19.09 -21.49
CA GLU A 57 0.88 -19.87 -22.03
C GLU A 57 0.33 -20.92 -21.03
N GLN A 58 1.09 -21.24 -19.99
CA GLN A 58 0.73 -22.20 -18.95
C GLN A 58 0.15 -21.50 -17.70
N GLY A 59 -0.01 -20.18 -17.72
CA GLY A 59 -0.57 -19.39 -16.63
C GLY A 59 0.41 -19.09 -15.50
N ARG A 60 1.72 -19.18 -15.76
CA ARG A 60 2.78 -18.91 -14.76
C ARG A 60 3.37 -17.53 -14.97
N GLY A 61 3.31 -16.71 -13.94
CA GLY A 61 3.88 -15.36 -13.91
C GLY A 61 4.82 -15.16 -12.73
N VAL A 62 5.68 -14.15 -12.86
CA VAL A 62 6.56 -13.71 -11.77
C VAL A 62 6.04 -12.38 -11.25
N LEU A 63 5.75 -12.33 -9.96
CA LEU A 63 5.34 -11.12 -9.25
C LEU A 63 6.59 -10.48 -8.65
N ARG A 64 6.83 -9.19 -8.90
CA ARG A 64 7.97 -8.46 -8.34
C ARG A 64 7.59 -7.04 -7.97
N ALA A 65 7.95 -6.64 -6.75
CA ALA A 65 7.75 -5.30 -6.23
C ALA A 65 9.01 -4.81 -5.53
N GLN A 66 9.33 -3.52 -5.70
CA GLN A 66 10.34 -2.84 -4.91
C GLN A 66 9.66 -2.12 -3.75
N VAL A 67 10.04 -2.47 -2.52
CA VAL A 67 9.44 -1.93 -1.29
C VAL A 67 10.53 -1.35 -0.42
N ARG A 68 10.39 -0.07 -0.06
CA ARG A 68 11.36 0.66 0.77
C ARG A 68 10.73 1.04 2.09
N ASP A 69 11.54 1.03 3.13
CA ASP A 69 11.13 1.37 4.48
C ASP A 69 12.27 2.12 5.19
N ASP A 70 11.97 2.86 6.25
CA ASP A 70 12.97 3.56 7.04
C ASP A 70 13.65 2.64 8.09
N VAL A 71 12.95 1.58 8.53
CA VAL A 71 13.47 0.58 9.47
C VAL A 71 13.67 -0.77 8.81
N ASN A 72 12.60 -1.54 8.61
CA ASN A 72 12.58 -2.85 7.97
C ASN A 72 11.16 -3.23 7.54
N VAL A 73 11.05 -3.72 6.30
CA VAL A 73 9.85 -4.40 5.82
C VAL A 73 9.74 -5.78 6.48
N ASP A 74 8.58 -6.09 7.06
CA ASP A 74 8.30 -7.38 7.69
C ASP A 74 7.71 -8.39 6.69
N SER A 75 6.70 -7.96 5.93
CA SER A 75 6.04 -8.84 4.97
C SER A 75 5.55 -8.13 3.73
N VAL A 76 5.62 -8.81 2.58
CA VAL A 76 5.12 -8.34 1.29
C VAL A 76 4.30 -9.44 0.66
N TRP A 77 3.10 -9.11 0.19
CA TRP A 77 2.23 -10.08 -0.49
C TRP A 77 1.42 -9.42 -1.60
N ALA A 78 0.91 -10.25 -2.50
CA ALA A 78 0.03 -9.84 -3.57
C ALA A 78 -1.26 -10.64 -3.51
N VAL A 79 -2.39 -9.96 -3.66
CA VAL A 79 -3.72 -10.56 -3.80
C VAL A 79 -4.13 -10.50 -5.27
N ILE A 80 -4.54 -11.63 -5.83
CA ILE A 80 -4.84 -11.79 -7.25
C ILE A 80 -6.36 -11.95 -7.40
N TYR A 81 -6.99 -10.99 -8.05
CA TYR A 81 -8.42 -11.02 -8.39
C TYR A 81 -8.59 -11.55 -9.83
N PRO A 82 -9.20 -12.72 -10.03
CA PRO A 82 -9.47 -13.25 -11.35
C PRO A 82 -10.53 -12.43 -12.11
N PRO A 83 -10.59 -12.51 -13.45
CA PRO A 83 -11.60 -11.84 -14.26
C PRO A 83 -13.04 -12.19 -13.86
N SER A 84 -13.27 -13.43 -13.40
CA SER A 84 -14.57 -13.90 -12.92
C SER A 84 -14.97 -13.36 -11.54
N TYR A 85 -14.06 -12.71 -10.81
CA TYR A 85 -14.33 -12.24 -9.46
C TYR A 85 -15.43 -11.18 -9.44
N SER A 86 -16.43 -11.40 -8.59
CA SER A 86 -17.47 -10.45 -8.25
C SER A 86 -17.45 -10.22 -6.76
N ALA A 87 -17.32 -8.96 -6.36
CA ALA A 87 -17.38 -8.59 -4.95
C ALA A 87 -18.72 -9.06 -4.37
N PRO A 88 -18.74 -9.62 -3.14
CA PRO A 88 -19.98 -9.95 -2.47
C PRO A 88 -20.92 -8.75 -2.43
N ALA A 89 -22.22 -8.98 -2.54
CA ALA A 89 -23.21 -7.94 -2.31
C ALA A 89 -23.02 -7.39 -0.89
N GLU A 90 -23.18 -6.08 -0.70
CA GLU A 90 -23.13 -5.48 0.63
C GLU A 90 -24.16 -6.18 1.53
N SER A 91 -23.65 -6.90 2.52
CA SER A 91 -24.40 -7.71 3.47
C SER A 91 -23.95 -7.30 4.87
N GLU A 92 -24.83 -7.45 5.86
CA GLU A 92 -24.47 -7.26 7.27
C GLU A 92 -23.49 -8.34 7.77
N GLU A 93 -23.32 -9.43 7.03
CA GLU A 93 -22.36 -10.50 7.31
C GLU A 93 -21.08 -10.34 6.50
N LEU A 94 -19.93 -10.40 7.20
CA LEU A 94 -18.62 -10.50 6.58
C LEU A 94 -18.50 -11.85 5.86
N VAL A 95 -18.48 -11.83 4.53
CA VAL A 95 -18.21 -13.02 3.72
C VAL A 95 -16.70 -13.20 3.61
N GLN A 96 -16.21 -14.38 3.99
CA GLN A 96 -14.80 -14.70 3.82
C GLN A 96 -14.49 -14.89 2.32
N GLU A 97 -13.65 -14.00 1.78
CA GLU A 97 -13.18 -14.10 0.39
C GLU A 97 -11.93 -14.97 0.32
N ALA A 98 -12.03 -16.12 -0.36
CA ALA A 98 -10.90 -17.00 -0.62
C ALA A 98 -10.16 -16.57 -1.90
N LEU A 99 -9.49 -15.42 -1.84
CA LEU A 99 -8.70 -14.91 -2.96
C LEU A 99 -7.29 -15.53 -2.98
N PRO A 100 -6.78 -15.91 -4.17
CA PRO A 100 -5.39 -16.32 -4.32
C PRO A 100 -4.46 -15.22 -3.80
N THR A 101 -3.61 -15.58 -2.84
CA THR A 101 -2.63 -14.68 -2.24
C THR A 101 -1.24 -15.28 -2.39
N ALA A 102 -0.29 -14.49 -2.90
CA ALA A 102 1.10 -14.88 -3.06
C ALA A 102 1.97 -14.07 -2.10
N VAL A 103 2.73 -14.76 -1.24
CA VAL A 103 3.74 -14.13 -0.38
C VAL A 103 5.00 -13.90 -1.19
N LEU A 104 5.50 -12.66 -1.21
CA LEU A 104 6.71 -12.27 -1.92
C LEU A 104 7.90 -12.35 -0.97
N LEU A 105 8.96 -13.02 -1.42
CA LEU A 105 10.19 -13.23 -0.64
C LEU A 105 11.24 -12.21 -1.04
N ASP A 106 12.01 -11.72 -0.07
CA ASP A 106 13.15 -10.84 -0.31
C ASP A 106 14.14 -11.46 -1.32
N GLN A 107 14.53 -10.67 -2.32
CA GLN A 107 15.49 -10.98 -3.38
C GLN A 107 16.74 -10.08 -3.31
N GLY A 108 16.82 -9.21 -2.30
CA GLY A 108 17.87 -8.20 -2.10
C GLY A 108 17.62 -6.90 -2.88
N ASN A 109 18.30 -5.83 -2.46
CA ASN A 109 18.15 -4.47 -3.01
C ASN A 109 16.70 -3.98 -3.02
N ASP A 110 15.97 -4.21 -1.92
CA ASP A 110 14.57 -3.82 -1.72
C ASP A 110 13.57 -4.52 -2.65
N TRP A 111 14.00 -5.56 -3.37
CA TRP A 111 13.13 -6.32 -4.28
C TRP A 111 12.54 -7.53 -3.60
N TYR A 112 11.22 -7.69 -3.72
CA TYR A 112 10.46 -8.82 -3.25
C TYR A 112 9.86 -9.55 -4.45
N GLY A 113 9.87 -10.88 -4.43
CA GLY A 113 9.42 -11.68 -5.56
C GLY A 113 8.72 -12.99 -5.20
N ALA A 114 7.76 -13.38 -6.02
CA ALA A 114 7.07 -14.66 -5.94
C ALA A 114 6.81 -15.23 -7.34
N ARG A 115 6.75 -16.57 -7.44
CA ARG A 115 6.17 -17.23 -8.60
C ARG A 115 4.70 -17.51 -8.33
N PHE A 116 3.86 -17.24 -9.31
CA PHE A 116 2.43 -17.50 -9.23
C PHE A 116 1.96 -18.24 -10.48
N ASP A 117 1.39 -19.42 -10.25
CA ASP A 117 1.01 -20.37 -11.30
C ASP A 117 -0.52 -20.43 -11.52
N GLY A 118 -1.25 -19.40 -11.07
CA GLY A 118 -2.71 -19.39 -11.00
C GLY A 118 -3.42 -18.55 -12.07
N PHE A 119 -2.74 -18.10 -13.14
CA PHE A 119 -3.37 -17.35 -14.23
C PHE A 119 -4.09 -18.30 -15.22
N SER A 120 -5.28 -18.79 -14.84
CA SER A 120 -6.03 -19.83 -15.58
C SER A 120 -7.19 -19.32 -16.45
N GLU A 121 -7.67 -18.10 -16.24
CA GLU A 121 -8.83 -17.50 -16.90
C GLU A 121 -8.37 -16.49 -17.95
N LYS A 122 -9.07 -16.45 -19.10
CA LYS A 122 -8.84 -15.39 -20.09
C LYS A 122 -9.56 -14.11 -19.63
N GLY A 123 -8.86 -12.99 -19.64
CA GLY A 123 -9.42 -11.70 -19.24
C GLY A 123 -8.42 -10.81 -18.52
N ILE A 124 -8.94 -9.80 -17.83
CA ILE A 124 -8.16 -8.85 -17.04
C ILE A 124 -8.16 -9.31 -15.59
N TYR A 125 -6.99 -9.68 -15.09
CA TYR A 125 -6.75 -9.85 -13.67
C TYR A 125 -6.44 -8.49 -13.04
N ARG A 126 -6.91 -8.27 -11.80
CA ARG A 126 -6.43 -7.18 -10.96
C ARG A 126 -5.50 -7.78 -9.91
N VAL A 127 -4.25 -7.36 -9.88
CA VAL A 127 -3.26 -7.79 -8.88
C VAL A 127 -2.98 -6.61 -7.96
N VAL A 128 -3.10 -6.81 -6.65
CA VAL A 128 -2.89 -5.76 -5.64
C VAL A 128 -1.75 -6.17 -4.71
N PHE A 129 -0.73 -5.32 -4.61
CA PHE A 129 0.44 -5.51 -3.78
C PHE A 129 0.28 -4.76 -2.46
N TYR A 130 0.66 -5.42 -1.38
CA TYR A 130 0.64 -4.93 -0.01
C TYR A 130 2.01 -5.15 0.62
N ALA A 131 2.35 -4.31 1.60
CA ALA A 131 3.54 -4.44 2.40
C ALA A 131 3.30 -3.91 3.81
N ASP A 132 3.87 -4.59 4.80
CA ASP A 132 3.85 -4.22 6.21
C ASP A 132 5.29 -4.08 6.71
N ASP A 133 5.50 -3.15 7.64
CA ASP A 133 6.78 -3.00 8.34
C ASP A 133 6.78 -3.75 9.68
N ASN A 134 7.94 -3.73 10.35
CA ASN A 134 8.10 -4.33 11.68
C ASN A 134 7.58 -3.45 12.84
N GLN A 135 7.01 -2.28 12.55
CA GLN A 135 6.42 -1.33 13.49
C GLN A 135 4.89 -1.35 13.45
N GLY A 136 4.29 -2.16 12.57
CA GLY A 136 2.86 -2.32 12.38
C GLY A 136 2.23 -1.27 11.47
N ALA A 137 3.00 -0.54 10.66
CA ALA A 137 2.45 0.34 9.64
C ALA A 137 2.35 -0.37 8.29
N HIS A 138 1.37 0.08 7.50
CA HIS A 138 0.96 -0.54 6.26
C HIS A 138 1.24 0.39 5.09
N ALA A 139 1.84 -0.16 4.03
CA ALA A 139 2.03 0.55 2.78
C ALA A 139 0.69 0.89 2.12
N ARG A 140 0.68 2.00 1.37
CA ARG A 140 -0.41 2.25 0.44
C ARG A 140 -0.41 1.14 -0.63
N PRO A 141 -1.53 0.40 -0.82
CA PRO A 141 -1.56 -0.69 -1.79
C PRO A 141 -1.38 -0.20 -3.22
N VAL A 142 -0.65 -0.97 -4.02
CA VAL A 142 -0.44 -0.69 -5.45
C VAL A 142 -1.15 -1.76 -6.27
N SER A 143 -2.05 -1.36 -7.15
CA SER A 143 -2.78 -2.27 -8.03
C SER A 143 -2.31 -2.16 -9.47
N MET A 144 -2.27 -3.29 -10.17
CA MET A 144 -2.05 -3.34 -11.62
C MET A 144 -2.99 -4.33 -12.30
N ASN A 145 -3.19 -4.12 -13.60
CA ASN A 145 -3.99 -5.01 -14.44
C ASN A 145 -3.09 -5.92 -15.27
N VAL A 146 -3.40 -7.22 -15.28
CA VAL A 146 -2.69 -8.22 -16.08
C VAL A 146 -3.68 -8.83 -17.06
N GLN A 147 -3.44 -8.66 -18.35
CA GLN A 147 -4.32 -9.15 -19.41
C GLN A 147 -3.82 -10.50 -19.91
N LEU A 148 -4.69 -11.52 -19.84
CA LEU A 148 -4.43 -12.85 -20.39
C LEU A 148 -5.27 -13.07 -21.64
N GLY A 149 -4.64 -13.56 -22.72
CA GLY A 149 -5.33 -13.93 -23.97
C GLY A 149 -5.62 -12.78 -24.94
N SER A 150 -4.84 -11.70 -24.92
CA SER A 150 -4.87 -10.69 -25.99
C SER A 150 -4.41 -11.31 -27.31
N ASN A 151 -5.21 -11.17 -28.36
CA ASN A 151 -4.67 -11.23 -29.72
C ASN A 151 -3.82 -9.97 -29.90
N ASP A 152 -2.50 -10.09 -29.88
CA ASP A 152 -1.61 -8.99 -30.22
C ASP A 152 -1.93 -8.49 -31.64
N VAL A 153 -2.58 -7.34 -31.74
CA VAL A 153 -2.64 -6.60 -33.00
C VAL A 153 -1.31 -5.86 -33.14
N TYR A 154 -0.37 -6.49 -33.82
CA TYR A 154 0.88 -5.85 -34.22
C TYR A 154 0.57 -4.75 -35.24
N LEU A 155 0.67 -3.49 -34.82
CA LEU A 155 0.72 -2.37 -35.76
C LEU A 155 2.10 -2.37 -36.45
N PRO A 156 2.17 -2.39 -37.79
CA PRO A 156 3.46 -2.32 -38.48
C PRO A 156 4.15 -0.98 -38.20
N LEU A 157 5.43 -1.06 -37.82
CA LEU A 157 6.29 0.10 -37.61
C LEU A 157 6.52 0.82 -38.96
N ILE A 158 5.88 1.97 -39.17
CA ILE A 158 6.20 2.85 -40.30
C ILE A 158 7.42 3.70 -39.91
N ARG A 159 8.59 3.37 -40.47
CA ARG A 159 9.73 4.29 -40.51
C ARG A 159 9.53 5.27 -41.66
N ARG A 160 9.59 6.57 -41.38
CA ARG A 160 9.59 7.65 -42.38
C ARG A 160 11.03 7.96 -42.81
#